data_AF-A0A2N3R5M2-F1
#
_entry.id   AF-A0A2N3R5M2-F1
#
_cell.length_a   1.000
_cell.length_b   1.000
_cell.length_c   1.000
_cell.angle_alpha   90.00
_cell.angle_beta   90.00
_cell.angle_gamma   90.00
#
_symmetry.space_group_name_H-M   'P 1'
#
loop_
_entity.id
_entity.type
_entity.pdbx_description
1 polymer ?
#
loop_
_entity_poly.entity_id
_entity_poly.type
_entity_poly.pdbx_seq_one_letter_code
_entity_poly.pdbx_strand_id
1 'polypeptide(L)'
;MSAHHKSNNPTLRSLSKRQWMRIAAAAAGVGLVVTGGLATRIIYADAKPEAAPQPTAYSVSDSHAASRGNAREALDGEATYVNVSINGKTRTVLGANFTDVKSVLDAGDITLESGDTVKPDLRTPVDESTTIEITRAGAKMETEESKIPFNTVKKETADLPKGTEKVQTEGQEGILEKTNLVTRSGDKVISSNTFTSYVKKAPVEKVVLVGTGVQQAAPTQEAQPSTTQKTDGNASSNNNAAASSSIGTTVPVGDMQQWAHDYLLANGGTEADFTATVYIISHESGWSVTATNASSGAYGLAQALPGSKMASHGADWATNYQTQLKWFWDYCKGRYGSIQGAYTFWQANHWY
;
A
#
# COMPACT_ATOMS: atom_id res chain seq x y z
N MET A 1 -3.32 54.77 11.29
CA MET A 1 -2.22 54.33 10.40
C MET A 1 -2.28 52.83 10.28
N SER A 2 -2.82 52.32 9.17
CA SER A 2 -2.99 50.89 8.91
C SER A 2 -1.72 50.33 8.26
N ALA A 3 -1.08 49.35 8.88
CA ALA A 3 0.05 48.63 8.29
C ALA A 3 -0.43 47.25 7.80
N HIS A 4 -0.47 47.08 6.48
CA HIS A 4 -0.77 45.82 5.82
C HIS A 4 0.42 44.85 5.91
N HIS A 5 0.23 43.67 6.52
CA HIS A 5 1.13 42.54 6.35
C HIS A 5 0.81 41.82 5.03
N LYS A 6 1.79 41.76 4.13
CA LYS A 6 1.71 41.08 2.83
C LYS A 6 1.97 39.57 3.05
N SER A 7 0.98 38.74 2.75
CA SER A 7 1.13 37.27 2.69
C SER A 7 2.05 36.90 1.53
N ASN A 8 3.15 36.20 1.81
CA ASN A 8 4.02 35.61 0.80
C ASN A 8 3.48 34.21 0.45
N ASN A 9 2.69 34.11 -0.62
CA ASN A 9 2.38 32.82 -1.23
C ASN A 9 3.63 32.33 -2.00
N PRO A 10 4.16 31.13 -1.73
CA PRO A 10 5.27 30.60 -2.51
C PRO A 10 4.79 30.31 -3.93
N THR A 11 5.31 31.07 -4.90
CA THR A 11 5.12 30.80 -6.33
C THR A 11 6.03 29.66 -6.76
N LEU A 12 5.59 28.88 -7.76
CA LEU A 12 6.14 27.61 -8.28
C LEU A 12 7.62 27.64 -8.76
N ARG A 13 8.39 28.69 -8.45
CA ARG A 13 9.79 28.86 -8.87
C ARG A 13 10.84 28.65 -7.76
N SER A 14 10.47 28.18 -6.57
CA SER A 14 11.43 27.97 -5.45
C SER A 14 11.81 26.50 -5.16
N LEU A 15 11.39 25.54 -6.00
CA LEU A 15 11.70 24.13 -5.75
C LEU A 15 13.10 23.75 -6.26
N SER A 16 13.90 23.15 -5.38
CA SER A 16 15.25 22.66 -5.69
C SER A 16 15.22 21.48 -6.67
N LYS A 17 16.32 21.23 -7.40
CA LYS A 17 16.44 20.10 -8.37
C LYS A 17 16.10 18.73 -7.75
N ARG A 18 16.32 18.53 -6.44
CA ARG A 18 15.94 17.30 -5.72
C ARG A 18 14.44 17.19 -5.42
N GLN A 19 13.75 18.31 -5.22
CA GLN A 19 12.28 18.33 -5.08
C GLN A 19 11.58 18.11 -6.43
N TRP A 20 12.16 18.59 -7.53
CA TRP A 20 11.69 18.25 -8.89
C TRP A 20 11.85 16.76 -9.20
N MET A 21 12.93 16.10 -8.76
CA MET A 21 13.07 14.65 -8.94
C MET A 21 12.05 13.83 -8.14
N ARG A 22 11.62 14.29 -6.96
CA ARG A 22 10.59 13.61 -6.14
C ARG A 22 9.17 13.80 -6.71
N ILE A 23 8.88 14.97 -7.29
CA ILE A 23 7.61 15.23 -8.00
C ILE A 23 7.57 14.47 -9.33
N ALA A 24 8.69 14.41 -10.07
CA ALA A 24 8.79 13.61 -11.28
C ALA A 24 8.71 12.10 -11.01
N ALA A 25 9.23 11.61 -9.87
CA ALA A 25 9.08 10.22 -9.46
C ALA A 25 7.64 9.86 -9.06
N ALA A 26 6.91 10.80 -8.44
CA ALA A 26 5.47 10.64 -8.15
C ALA A 26 4.60 10.61 -9.44
N ALA A 27 5.02 11.29 -10.51
CA ALA A 27 4.36 11.20 -11.82
C ALA A 27 4.81 9.98 -12.65
N ALA A 28 6.05 9.50 -12.49
CA ALA A 28 6.57 8.35 -13.21
C ALA A 28 6.01 7.00 -12.70
N GLY A 29 5.59 6.93 -11.43
CA GLY A 29 4.94 5.74 -10.85
C GLY A 29 3.55 5.42 -11.41
N VAL A 30 2.93 6.34 -12.14
CA VAL A 30 1.65 6.13 -12.85
C VAL A 30 1.86 5.97 -14.37
N GLY A 31 3.07 6.25 -14.88
CA GLY A 31 3.34 6.35 -16.32
C GLY A 31 4.11 5.20 -16.98
N LEU A 32 4.59 4.19 -16.24
CA LEU A 32 5.55 3.21 -16.76
C LEU A 32 5.14 1.73 -16.65
N VAL A 33 3.84 1.42 -16.60
CA VAL A 33 3.34 0.03 -16.72
C VAL A 33 2.25 -0.11 -17.79
N VAL A 34 2.17 0.82 -18.75
CA VAL A 34 1.39 0.61 -19.99
C VAL A 34 2.27 0.01 -21.12
N THR A 35 3.58 -0.09 -20.93
CA THR A 35 4.52 -0.56 -21.97
C THR A 35 4.82 -2.06 -21.94
N GLY A 36 4.22 -2.85 -21.04
CA GLY A 36 4.42 -4.31 -20.98
C GLY A 36 3.41 -5.16 -21.76
N GLY A 37 2.36 -4.55 -22.32
CA GLY A 37 1.25 -5.26 -23.00
C GLY A 37 1.08 -4.93 -24.49
N LEU A 38 2.03 -4.23 -25.12
CA LEU A 38 1.94 -3.79 -26.52
C LEU A 38 3.13 -4.32 -27.35
N ALA A 39 3.30 -5.65 -27.38
CA ALA A 39 4.33 -6.27 -28.22
C ALA A 39 3.79 -7.44 -29.06
N THR A 40 2.59 -7.33 -29.64
CA THR A 40 2.14 -8.25 -30.73
C THR A 40 1.13 -7.61 -31.71
N ARG A 41 1.23 -6.31 -32.01
CA ARG A 41 0.45 -5.70 -33.12
C ARG A 41 1.26 -4.73 -33.96
N ILE A 42 2.38 -5.17 -34.52
CA ILE A 42 3.06 -4.46 -35.61
C ILE A 42 3.52 -5.47 -36.67
N ILE A 43 2.56 -6.17 -37.29
CA ILE A 43 2.71 -6.75 -38.63
C ILE A 43 1.33 -6.70 -39.26
N TYR A 44 0.85 -5.54 -39.69
CA TYR A 44 -0.21 -5.32 -40.71
C TYR A 44 -0.49 -3.81 -40.79
N ALA A 45 0.51 -3.05 -41.22
CA ALA A 45 0.33 -1.65 -41.59
C ALA A 45 1.34 -1.28 -42.68
N ASP A 46 1.25 -1.96 -43.82
CA ASP A 46 1.78 -1.44 -45.08
C ASP A 46 0.93 -1.99 -46.23
N ALA A 47 -0.25 -1.38 -46.42
CA ALA A 47 -1.02 -1.48 -47.65
C ALA A 47 -1.53 -0.08 -47.98
N LYS A 48 -1.05 0.47 -49.10
CA LYS A 48 -1.45 1.79 -49.64
C LYS A 48 -2.97 1.89 -49.80
N PRO A 49 -3.58 3.07 -49.56
CA PRO A 49 -4.99 3.29 -49.86
C PRO A 49 -5.16 3.50 -51.38
N GLU A 50 -5.86 2.59 -52.04
CA GLU A 50 -6.43 2.85 -53.36
C GLU A 50 -7.82 3.49 -53.19
N ALA A 51 -8.11 4.50 -54.01
CA ALA A 51 -9.27 5.38 -53.85
C ALA A 51 -10.60 4.64 -54.04
N ALA A 52 -11.56 4.88 -53.13
CA ALA A 52 -12.93 4.38 -53.25
C ALA A 52 -13.69 5.10 -54.38
N PRO A 53 -14.41 4.40 -55.27
CA PRO A 53 -15.30 5.04 -56.22
C PRO A 53 -16.61 5.48 -55.51
N GLN A 54 -17.08 6.67 -55.85
CA GLN A 54 -18.30 7.30 -55.35
C GLN A 54 -19.57 6.63 -55.94
N PRO A 55 -20.72 6.67 -55.24
CA PRO A 55 -21.92 5.93 -55.63
C PRO A 55 -22.68 6.67 -56.73
N THR A 56 -22.99 5.99 -57.83
CA THR A 56 -23.95 6.47 -58.84
C THR A 56 -25.10 5.48 -58.98
N ALA A 57 -26.27 5.93 -58.52
CA ALA A 57 -27.63 5.59 -58.95
C ALA A 57 -28.06 4.13 -59.18
N TYR A 58 -29.25 3.83 -58.64
CA TYR A 58 -30.04 2.62 -58.83
C TYR A 58 -30.31 2.28 -60.31
N SER A 59 -30.27 0.99 -60.64
CA SER A 59 -31.34 0.34 -61.43
C SER A 59 -31.35 -1.18 -61.20
N VAL A 60 -32.51 -1.68 -60.75
CA VAL A 60 -32.91 -3.08 -60.87
C VAL A 60 -33.35 -3.27 -62.31
N SER A 61 -32.60 -4.08 -63.06
CA SER A 61 -33.05 -5.02 -64.09
C SER A 61 -31.90 -5.24 -65.08
N ASP A 62 -31.01 -6.19 -64.79
CA ASP A 62 -30.33 -6.89 -65.87
C ASP A 62 -30.04 -8.34 -65.49
N SER A 63 -30.71 -9.24 -66.21
CA SER A 63 -30.59 -10.68 -66.11
C SER A 63 -29.43 -11.10 -67.02
N HIS A 64 -28.20 -11.05 -66.51
CA HIS A 64 -27.03 -11.88 -66.89
C HIS A 64 -25.72 -11.13 -66.61
N ALA A 65 -25.09 -11.44 -65.47
CA ALA A 65 -23.62 -11.49 -65.30
C ALA A 65 -23.29 -11.81 -63.83
N ALA A 66 -23.58 -13.04 -63.39
CA ALA A 66 -22.96 -13.55 -62.18
C ALA A 66 -21.52 -13.92 -62.54
N SER A 67 -20.54 -13.15 -62.05
CA SER A 67 -19.14 -13.61 -61.95
C SER A 67 -19.10 -14.76 -60.95
N ARG A 68 -19.29 -15.98 -61.45
CA ARG A 68 -19.22 -17.22 -60.67
C ARG A 68 -17.75 -17.63 -60.58
N GLY A 69 -17.01 -16.92 -59.74
CA GLY A 69 -15.77 -17.45 -59.19
C GLY A 69 -16.08 -18.63 -58.27
N ASN A 70 -15.22 -19.64 -58.31
CA ASN A 70 -15.35 -21.00 -57.79
C ASN A 70 -15.49 -21.10 -56.25
N ALA A 71 -15.89 -20.03 -55.57
CA ALA A 71 -16.09 -19.95 -54.13
C ALA A 71 -17.47 -20.46 -53.67
N ARG A 72 -18.16 -21.24 -54.51
CA ARG A 72 -19.45 -21.87 -54.17
C ARG A 72 -19.36 -23.38 -54.00
N GLU A 73 -18.15 -23.92 -53.92
CA GLU A 73 -17.90 -25.35 -53.72
C GLU A 73 -17.69 -25.72 -52.24
N ALA A 74 -18.21 -24.89 -51.31
CA ALA A 74 -18.17 -25.14 -49.87
C ALA A 74 -19.41 -24.63 -49.09
N LEU A 75 -20.54 -24.38 -49.77
CA LEU A 75 -21.80 -23.98 -49.13
C LEU A 75 -22.89 -25.01 -49.41
N ASP A 76 -22.63 -26.26 -49.06
CA ASP A 76 -23.64 -27.34 -49.04
C ASP A 76 -24.18 -27.56 -47.61
N GLY A 77 -24.18 -26.51 -46.79
CA GLY A 77 -24.77 -26.44 -45.48
C GLY A 77 -25.45 -25.08 -45.29
N GLU A 78 -26.61 -25.05 -44.64
CA GLU A 78 -27.31 -23.80 -44.34
C GLU A 78 -26.37 -22.89 -43.53
N ALA A 79 -26.09 -21.69 -44.06
CA ALA A 79 -25.23 -20.73 -43.39
C ALA A 79 -25.96 -20.23 -42.13
N THR A 80 -25.49 -20.67 -40.97
CA THR A 80 -25.99 -20.28 -39.66
C THR A 80 -25.20 -19.12 -39.08
N TYR A 81 -25.79 -18.39 -38.14
CA TYR A 81 -25.12 -17.33 -37.40
C TYR A 81 -25.41 -17.47 -35.91
N VAL A 82 -24.43 -17.10 -35.08
CA VAL A 82 -24.58 -17.07 -33.62
C VAL A 82 -23.96 -15.78 -33.10
N ASN A 83 -24.64 -15.13 -32.15
CA ASN A 83 -24.14 -13.90 -31.54
C ASN A 83 -23.23 -14.21 -30.36
N VAL A 84 -22.05 -13.60 -30.35
CA VAL A 84 -21.07 -13.69 -29.26
C VAL A 84 -20.83 -12.29 -28.70
N SER A 85 -21.20 -12.08 -27.44
CA SER A 85 -20.91 -10.88 -26.67
C SER A 85 -19.60 -11.05 -25.92
N ILE A 86 -18.61 -10.18 -26.16
CA ILE A 86 -17.34 -10.16 -25.42
C ILE A 86 -17.28 -8.87 -24.62
N ASN A 87 -17.29 -8.97 -23.29
CA ASN A 87 -17.35 -7.81 -22.37
C ASN A 87 -18.48 -6.81 -22.74
N GLY A 88 -19.65 -7.32 -23.11
CA GLY A 88 -20.80 -6.51 -23.52
C GLY A 88 -20.77 -6.01 -24.97
N LYS A 89 -19.69 -6.28 -25.74
CA LYS A 89 -19.62 -5.96 -27.17
C LYS A 89 -20.00 -7.17 -28.02
N THR A 90 -21.16 -7.11 -28.65
CA THR A 90 -21.67 -8.18 -29.52
C THR A 90 -20.97 -8.20 -30.87
N ARG A 91 -20.57 -9.39 -31.31
CA ARG A 91 -20.20 -9.72 -32.69
C ARG A 91 -21.00 -10.93 -33.17
N THR A 92 -21.29 -10.97 -34.46
CA THR A 92 -21.92 -12.13 -35.10
C THR A 92 -20.84 -13.03 -35.67
N VAL A 93 -20.89 -14.32 -35.33
CA VAL A 93 -20.03 -15.35 -35.92
C VAL A 93 -20.85 -16.09 -36.97
N LEU A 94 -20.33 -16.14 -38.20
CA LEU A 94 -20.94 -16.81 -39.33
C LEU A 94 -20.25 -18.16 -39.56
N GLY A 95 -21.02 -19.21 -39.84
CA GLY A 95 -20.47 -20.54 -40.11
C GLY A 95 -21.56 -21.55 -40.49
N ALA A 96 -21.16 -22.79 -40.71
CA ALA A 96 -22.09 -23.89 -40.97
C ALA A 96 -21.87 -24.99 -39.93
N ASN A 97 -22.95 -25.68 -39.55
CA ASN A 97 -22.92 -26.84 -38.64
C ASN A 97 -22.39 -26.54 -37.23
N PHE A 98 -22.80 -25.43 -36.61
CA PHE A 98 -22.51 -25.22 -35.18
C PHE A 98 -23.19 -26.30 -34.33
N THR A 99 -22.40 -27.03 -33.54
CA THR A 99 -22.90 -28.12 -32.67
C THR A 99 -22.98 -27.69 -31.21
N ASP A 100 -21.97 -26.96 -30.73
CA ASP A 100 -21.85 -26.49 -29.36
C ASP A 100 -21.17 -25.11 -29.30
N VAL A 101 -21.18 -24.49 -28.12
CA VAL A 101 -20.52 -23.19 -27.87
C VAL A 101 -19.06 -23.22 -28.34
N LYS A 102 -18.32 -24.31 -28.09
CA LYS A 102 -16.94 -24.46 -28.54
C LYS A 102 -16.80 -24.34 -30.06
N SER A 103 -17.68 -24.98 -30.84
CA SER A 103 -17.66 -24.91 -32.31
C SER A 103 -17.84 -23.48 -32.83
N VAL A 104 -18.66 -22.66 -32.16
CA VAL A 104 -18.85 -21.24 -32.50
C VAL A 104 -17.60 -20.43 -32.17
N LEU A 105 -16.98 -20.68 -31.02
CA LEU A 105 -15.74 -20.02 -30.62
C LEU A 105 -14.59 -20.35 -31.57
N ASP A 106 -14.45 -21.62 -31.96
CA ASP A 106 -13.42 -22.07 -32.89
C ASP A 106 -13.61 -21.40 -34.27
N ALA A 107 -14.85 -21.37 -34.80
CA ALA A 107 -15.16 -20.73 -36.09
C ALA A 107 -15.01 -19.21 -36.09
N GLY A 108 -15.22 -18.57 -34.94
CA GLY A 108 -15.08 -17.11 -34.78
C GLY A 108 -13.65 -16.65 -34.44
N ASP A 109 -12.67 -17.56 -34.48
CA ASP A 109 -11.29 -17.35 -34.02
C ASP A 109 -11.25 -16.75 -32.60
N ILE A 110 -12.06 -17.30 -31.70
CA ILE A 110 -12.24 -16.83 -30.32
C ILE A 110 -11.51 -17.76 -29.36
N THR A 111 -10.23 -17.46 -29.10
CA THR A 111 -9.50 -18.17 -28.04
C THR A 111 -9.90 -17.63 -26.67
N LEU A 112 -10.20 -18.52 -25.70
CA LEU A 112 -10.40 -18.15 -24.29
C LEU A 112 -9.06 -18.09 -23.56
N GLU A 113 -8.86 -17.04 -22.76
CA GLU A 113 -7.70 -16.87 -21.91
C GLU A 113 -7.97 -17.43 -20.51
N SER A 114 -6.90 -17.60 -19.72
CA SER A 114 -7.00 -18.07 -18.35
C SER A 114 -7.78 -17.06 -17.49
N GLY A 115 -8.90 -17.48 -16.93
CA GLY A 115 -9.78 -16.66 -16.07
C GLY A 115 -11.00 -16.08 -16.79
N ASP A 116 -11.10 -16.25 -18.11
CA ASP A 116 -12.31 -15.92 -18.85
C ASP A 116 -13.46 -16.83 -18.42
N THR A 117 -14.67 -16.28 -18.44
CA THR A 117 -15.90 -17.06 -18.23
C THR A 117 -16.74 -17.00 -19.47
N VAL A 118 -17.29 -18.14 -19.88
CA VAL A 118 -18.21 -18.27 -21.01
C VAL A 118 -19.55 -18.78 -20.52
N LYS A 119 -20.64 -18.20 -21.03
CA LYS A 119 -22.01 -18.65 -20.80
C LYS A 119 -22.78 -18.64 -22.13
N PRO A 120 -23.52 -19.70 -22.49
CA PRO A 120 -23.53 -21.02 -21.87
C PRO A 120 -22.17 -21.75 -21.90
N ASP A 121 -22.06 -22.91 -21.24
CA ASP A 121 -20.80 -23.67 -21.18
C ASP A 121 -20.35 -24.16 -22.56
N LEU A 122 -19.05 -24.44 -22.72
CA LEU A 122 -18.43 -24.83 -24.00
C LEU A 122 -19.10 -26.01 -24.71
N ARG A 123 -19.79 -26.89 -23.98
CA ARG A 123 -20.46 -28.09 -24.51
C ARG A 123 -21.97 -27.92 -24.66
N THR A 124 -22.51 -26.76 -24.32
CA THR A 124 -23.93 -26.48 -24.50
C THR A 124 -24.24 -26.43 -26.00
N PRO A 125 -25.25 -27.17 -26.47
CA PRO A 125 -25.73 -27.05 -27.84
C PRO A 125 -26.17 -25.63 -28.15
N VAL A 126 -25.95 -25.18 -29.38
CA VAL A 126 -26.26 -23.81 -29.81
C VAL A 126 -27.19 -23.80 -31.01
N ASP A 127 -28.03 -22.79 -31.08
CA ASP A 127 -28.86 -22.44 -32.23
C ASP A 127 -28.74 -20.94 -32.54
N GLU A 128 -29.41 -20.46 -33.58
CA GLU A 128 -29.34 -19.05 -34.00
C GLU A 128 -29.91 -18.06 -32.97
N SER A 129 -30.73 -18.54 -32.03
CA SER A 129 -31.26 -17.72 -30.94
C SER A 129 -30.30 -17.61 -29.75
N THR A 130 -29.27 -18.48 -29.71
CA THR A 130 -28.32 -18.53 -28.62
C THR A 130 -27.40 -17.32 -28.64
N THR A 131 -27.31 -16.60 -27.52
CA THR A 131 -26.30 -15.57 -27.31
C THR A 131 -25.24 -16.09 -26.37
N ILE A 132 -24.01 -16.18 -26.87
CA ILE A 132 -22.85 -16.60 -26.09
C ILE A 132 -22.23 -15.37 -25.46
N GLU A 133 -22.16 -15.31 -24.15
CA GLU A 133 -21.50 -14.27 -23.39
C GLU A 133 -20.13 -14.74 -22.93
N ILE A 134 -19.10 -13.95 -23.25
CA ILE A 134 -17.72 -14.14 -22.81
C ILE A 134 -17.34 -12.92 -22.00
N THR A 135 -17.00 -13.16 -20.73
CA THR A 135 -16.42 -12.15 -19.85
C THR A 135 -14.94 -12.41 -19.73
N ARG A 136 -14.13 -11.47 -20.22
CA ARG A 136 -12.67 -11.58 -20.21
C ARG A 136 -12.10 -11.18 -18.85
N ALA A 137 -11.14 -11.97 -18.37
CA ALA A 137 -10.37 -11.57 -17.21
C ALA A 137 -9.43 -10.40 -17.55
N GLY A 138 -9.45 -9.35 -16.72
CA GLY A 138 -8.57 -8.19 -16.86
C GLY A 138 -7.92 -7.84 -15.54
N ALA A 139 -6.61 -7.56 -15.57
CA ALA A 139 -5.86 -7.09 -14.41
C ALA A 139 -5.76 -5.55 -14.42
N LYS A 140 -6.03 -4.94 -13.27
CA LYS A 140 -5.93 -3.49 -13.08
C LYS A 140 -5.31 -3.17 -11.73
N MET A 141 -4.54 -2.08 -11.67
CA MET A 141 -4.06 -1.55 -10.41
C MET A 141 -5.17 -0.76 -9.72
N GLU A 142 -5.42 -1.08 -8.46
CA GLU A 142 -6.39 -0.39 -7.61
C GLU A 142 -5.69 0.09 -6.35
N THR A 143 -5.87 1.37 -6.03
CA THR A 143 -5.30 2.00 -4.85
C THR A 143 -6.36 2.13 -3.77
N GLU A 144 -6.00 1.73 -2.56
CA GLU A 144 -6.80 1.82 -1.35
C GLU A 144 -6.01 2.56 -0.26
N GLU A 145 -6.69 3.45 0.46
CA GLU A 145 -6.14 4.10 1.64
C GLU A 145 -6.76 3.51 2.91
N SER A 146 -5.92 3.24 3.90
CA SER A 146 -6.35 2.81 5.23
C SER A 146 -5.69 3.65 6.32
N LYS A 147 -6.37 3.80 7.44
CA LYS A 147 -5.89 4.61 8.58
C LYS A 147 -4.89 3.82 9.41
N ILE A 148 -3.83 4.48 9.85
CA ILE A 148 -2.87 3.95 10.83
C ILE A 148 -3.19 4.60 12.18
N PRO A 149 -3.57 3.83 13.21
CA PRO A 149 -3.82 4.40 14.54
C PRO A 149 -2.55 5.02 15.11
N PHE A 150 -2.71 5.98 16.02
CA PHE A 150 -1.59 6.57 16.75
C PHE A 150 -1.46 5.95 18.15
N ASN A 151 -0.24 5.95 18.66
CA ASN A 151 0.06 5.54 20.03
C ASN A 151 0.00 6.73 20.99
N THR A 152 -0.18 6.43 22.29
CA THR A 152 -0.04 7.42 23.36
C THR A 152 1.30 7.21 24.08
N VAL A 153 2.09 8.28 24.19
CA VAL A 153 3.37 8.31 24.90
C VAL A 153 3.20 9.10 26.19
N LYS A 154 3.48 8.47 27.33
CA LYS A 154 3.48 9.10 28.64
C LYS A 154 4.87 9.61 29.00
N LYS A 155 4.97 10.87 29.43
CA LYS A 155 6.23 11.48 29.87
C LYS A 155 6.06 12.06 31.27
N GLU A 156 6.81 11.51 32.22
CA GLU A 156 6.81 12.01 33.59
C GLU A 156 7.47 13.41 33.67
N THR A 157 6.89 14.31 34.46
CA THR A 157 7.44 15.66 34.72
C THR A 157 7.15 16.15 36.13
N ALA A 158 8.14 16.79 36.75
CA ALA A 158 7.99 17.45 38.05
C ALA A 158 7.22 18.78 37.97
N ASP A 159 7.04 19.33 36.76
CA ASP A 159 6.35 20.62 36.55
C ASP A 159 4.84 20.53 36.79
N LEU A 160 4.31 19.30 36.84
CA LEU A 160 2.89 19.03 37.09
C LEU A 160 2.73 18.37 38.47
N PRO A 161 1.71 18.77 39.26
CA PRO A 161 1.41 18.12 40.53
C PRO A 161 1.21 16.61 40.37
N LYS A 162 1.65 15.84 41.37
CA LYS A 162 1.57 14.39 41.34
C LYS A 162 0.15 13.90 41.07
N GLY A 163 -0.01 13.05 40.06
CA GLY A 163 -1.28 12.46 39.67
C GLY A 163 -2.12 13.31 38.70
N THR A 164 -1.62 14.47 38.26
CA THR A 164 -2.24 15.23 37.17
C THR A 164 -1.68 14.80 35.81
N GLU A 165 -2.54 14.79 34.79
CA GLU A 165 -2.11 14.55 33.40
C GLU A 165 -2.40 15.79 32.53
N LYS A 166 -1.52 16.09 31.58
CA LYS A 166 -1.71 17.16 30.60
C LYS A 166 -1.27 16.71 29.21
N VAL A 167 -2.14 16.88 28.21
CA VAL A 167 -1.75 16.61 26.82
C VAL A 167 -0.76 17.69 26.37
N GLN A 168 0.43 17.26 25.93
CA GLN A 168 1.45 18.12 25.33
C GLN A 168 1.32 18.17 23.80
N THR A 169 0.96 17.04 23.18
CA THR A 169 0.83 16.93 21.73
C THR A 169 -0.37 16.05 21.42
N GLU A 170 -1.30 16.55 20.61
CA GLU A 170 -2.44 15.77 20.14
C GLU A 170 -2.00 14.72 19.12
N GLY A 171 -2.55 13.52 19.26
CA GLY A 171 -2.30 12.42 18.33
C GLY A 171 -3.03 12.64 17.00
N GLN A 172 -2.44 12.13 15.92
CA GLN A 172 -3.07 12.15 14.60
C GLN A 172 -2.91 10.79 13.92
N GLU A 173 -3.98 10.30 13.32
CA GLU A 173 -3.92 9.09 12.49
C GLU A 173 -2.98 9.30 11.28
N GLY A 174 -2.25 8.24 10.97
CA GLY A 174 -1.50 8.10 9.73
C GLY A 174 -2.37 7.55 8.61
N ILE A 175 -1.79 7.45 7.42
CA ILE A 175 -2.41 6.91 6.21
C ILE A 175 -1.44 5.91 5.58
N LEU A 176 -1.89 4.67 5.42
CA LEU A 176 -1.24 3.64 4.63
C LEU A 176 -1.90 3.61 3.25
N GLU A 177 -1.10 3.77 2.19
CA GLU A 177 -1.56 3.62 0.82
C GLU A 177 -1.13 2.25 0.30
N LYS A 178 -2.07 1.51 -0.27
CA LYS A 178 -1.87 0.16 -0.78
C LYS A 178 -2.34 0.08 -2.23
N THR A 179 -1.48 -0.32 -3.15
CA THR A 179 -1.87 -0.62 -4.53
C THR A 179 -1.87 -2.12 -4.74
N ASN A 180 -3.04 -2.65 -5.13
CA ASN A 180 -3.23 -4.05 -5.47
C ASN A 180 -3.33 -4.21 -6.98
N LEU A 181 -2.70 -5.24 -7.53
CA LEU A 181 -3.01 -5.74 -8.86
C LEU A 181 -4.19 -6.69 -8.74
N VAL A 182 -5.36 -6.25 -9.19
CA VAL A 182 -6.61 -6.99 -9.06
C VAL A 182 -7.06 -7.50 -10.42
N THR A 183 -7.15 -8.82 -10.55
CA THR A 183 -7.68 -9.49 -11.74
C THR A 183 -9.16 -9.76 -11.54
N ARG A 184 -10.00 -9.30 -12.46
CA ARG A 184 -11.45 -9.55 -12.44
C ARG A 184 -11.91 -10.16 -13.75
N SER A 185 -12.86 -11.09 -13.68
CA SER A 185 -13.74 -11.40 -14.81
C SER A 185 -15.10 -10.78 -14.50
N GLY A 186 -15.43 -9.72 -15.24
CA GLY A 186 -16.59 -8.87 -14.95
C GLY A 186 -16.44 -8.20 -13.58
N ASP A 187 -17.44 -8.37 -12.71
CA ASP A 187 -17.42 -7.81 -11.36
C ASP A 187 -16.73 -8.71 -10.33
N LYS A 188 -16.42 -9.96 -10.68
CA LYS A 188 -15.85 -10.94 -9.74
C LYS A 188 -14.32 -10.82 -9.69
N VAL A 189 -13.78 -10.55 -8.50
CA VAL A 189 -12.34 -10.63 -8.22
C VAL A 189 -11.89 -12.09 -8.28
N ILE A 190 -10.97 -12.39 -9.20
CA ILE A 190 -10.33 -13.70 -9.37
C ILE A 190 -9.08 -13.78 -8.50
N SER A 191 -8.26 -12.72 -8.52
CA SER A 191 -7.04 -12.62 -7.73
C SER A 191 -6.77 -11.16 -7.35
N SER A 192 -6.10 -10.97 -6.22
CA SER A 192 -5.64 -9.65 -5.76
C SER A 192 -4.29 -9.82 -5.11
N ASN A 193 -3.28 -9.16 -5.66
CA ASN A 193 -1.91 -9.25 -5.19
C ASN A 193 -1.47 -7.84 -4.76
N THR A 194 -0.98 -7.69 -3.54
CA THR A 194 -0.41 -6.40 -3.11
C THR A 194 0.89 -6.14 -3.85
N PHE A 195 0.91 -5.07 -4.63
CA PHE A 195 2.06 -4.65 -5.41
C PHE A 195 2.90 -3.63 -4.64
N THR A 196 2.25 -2.62 -4.07
CA THR A 196 2.86 -1.64 -3.16
C THR A 196 2.04 -1.48 -1.90
N SER A 197 2.72 -1.22 -0.79
CA SER A 197 2.13 -0.72 0.44
C SER A 197 3.18 0.09 1.19
N TYR A 198 2.88 1.38 1.41
CA TYR A 198 3.79 2.29 2.09
C TYR A 198 3.03 3.30 2.94
N VAL A 199 3.70 3.83 3.95
CA VAL A 199 3.16 4.88 4.82
C VAL A 199 3.16 6.20 4.06
N LYS A 200 1.98 6.63 3.60
CA LYS A 200 1.78 7.92 2.91
C LYS A 200 1.88 9.09 3.89
N LYS A 201 1.33 8.90 5.10
CA LYS A 201 1.45 9.83 6.22
C LYS A 201 1.70 9.02 7.49
N ALA A 202 2.80 9.26 8.18
CA ALA A 202 3.06 8.60 9.46
C ALA A 202 2.07 9.10 10.53
N PRO A 203 1.63 8.24 11.46
CA PRO A 203 0.84 8.67 12.61
C PRO A 203 1.69 9.59 13.50
N VAL A 204 1.04 10.58 14.11
CA VAL A 204 1.64 11.43 15.15
C VAL A 204 1.18 10.91 16.49
N GLU A 205 2.12 10.57 17.35
CA GLU A 205 1.82 10.07 18.69
C GLU A 205 1.17 11.15 19.57
N LYS A 206 0.23 10.73 20.42
CA LYS A 206 -0.32 11.60 21.46
C LYS A 206 0.63 11.62 22.65
N VAL A 207 1.17 12.77 23.00
CA VAL A 207 2.08 12.90 24.15
C VAL A 207 1.31 13.43 25.36
N VAL A 208 1.30 12.66 26.45
CA VAL A 208 0.67 13.02 27.73
C VAL A 208 1.75 13.18 28.79
N LEU A 209 1.84 14.37 29.36
CA LEU A 209 2.67 14.63 30.53
C LEU A 209 1.97 14.10 31.77
N VAL A 210 2.68 13.30 32.57
CA VAL A 210 2.20 12.78 33.85
C VAL A 210 2.97 13.48 34.96
N GLY A 211 2.26 14.06 35.92
CA GLY A 211 2.85 14.83 37.00
C GLY A 211 3.47 13.94 38.07
N THR A 212 4.71 14.26 38.43
CA THR A 212 5.47 13.68 39.55
C THR A 212 5.82 14.72 40.61
N GLY A 213 5.43 15.99 40.40
CA GLY A 213 5.71 17.08 41.31
C GLY A 213 5.10 16.84 42.68
N VAL A 214 5.93 16.72 43.71
CA VAL A 214 5.45 16.66 45.09
C VAL A 214 5.02 18.07 45.45
N GLN A 215 3.72 18.26 45.65
CA GLN A 215 3.18 19.54 46.11
C GLN A 215 3.74 19.79 47.51
N GLN A 216 4.66 20.74 47.64
CA GLN A 216 5.17 21.14 48.94
C GLN A 216 3.99 21.71 49.73
N ALA A 217 3.58 21.00 50.78
CA ALA A 217 2.56 21.49 51.70
C ALA A 217 2.97 22.89 52.16
N ALA A 218 2.07 23.87 52.02
CA ALA A 218 2.30 25.23 52.48
C ALA A 218 2.73 25.17 53.96
N PRO A 219 3.82 25.85 54.37
CA PRO A 219 4.20 25.87 55.76
C PRO A 219 3.16 26.71 56.53
N THR A 220 2.40 26.06 57.41
CA THR A 220 1.68 26.75 58.47
C THR A 220 2.72 27.47 59.32
N GLN A 221 2.66 28.81 59.33
CA GLN A 221 3.51 29.63 60.18
C GLN A 221 3.13 29.39 61.65
N GLU A 222 3.96 28.67 62.39
CA GLU A 222 4.06 28.81 63.84
C GLU A 222 5.53 28.97 64.23
N ALA A 223 5.73 29.80 65.25
CA ALA A 223 6.94 30.60 65.48
C ALA A 223 8.19 29.81 65.88
N GLN A 224 9.33 30.37 65.47
CA GLN A 224 10.68 30.08 65.98
C GLN A 224 10.77 30.31 67.51
N PRO A 225 11.68 29.60 68.21
CA PRO A 225 13.03 30.13 68.33
C PRO A 225 14.17 29.10 68.19
N SER A 226 15.34 29.63 67.87
CA SER A 226 16.61 28.98 67.56
C SER A 226 17.32 28.35 68.77
N THR A 227 18.14 27.31 68.54
CA THR A 227 19.42 27.07 69.24
C THR A 227 20.30 26.05 68.47
N THR A 228 21.58 25.99 68.86
CA THR A 228 22.77 25.77 68.02
C THR A 228 23.38 24.35 68.15
N GLN A 229 24.19 23.97 67.14
CA GLN A 229 25.36 23.04 67.11
C GLN A 229 25.23 21.55 66.69
N LYS A 230 25.88 21.27 65.54
CA LYS A 230 26.90 20.23 65.19
C LYS A 230 26.71 18.76 65.63
N THR A 231 26.71 17.82 64.67
CA THR A 231 27.61 16.65 64.57
C THR A 231 27.33 15.78 63.34
N ASP A 232 28.36 15.03 62.92
CA ASP A 232 28.54 14.27 61.70
C ASP A 232 27.57 13.09 61.50
N GLY A 233 27.27 12.76 60.24
CA GLY A 233 26.46 11.59 59.88
C GLY A 233 26.34 11.38 58.38
N ASN A 234 27.33 10.69 57.82
CA ASN A 234 27.38 10.20 56.44
C ASN A 234 26.20 9.25 56.15
N ALA A 235 25.28 9.64 55.27
CA ALA A 235 24.29 8.74 54.66
C ALA A 235 24.07 9.15 53.19
N SER A 236 24.88 8.55 52.32
CA SER A 236 24.80 8.64 50.87
C SER A 236 23.42 8.18 50.37
N SER A 237 22.55 9.14 50.03
CA SER A 237 21.38 8.90 49.22
C SER A 237 21.78 9.03 47.75
N ASN A 238 22.33 7.94 47.21
CA ASN A 238 22.48 7.77 45.76
C ASN A 238 21.10 7.49 45.15
N ASN A 239 20.36 8.54 44.84
CA ASN A 239 19.28 8.52 43.85
C ASN A 239 19.37 9.77 43.00
N ASN A 240 20.52 9.94 42.35
CA ASN A 240 20.65 10.79 41.18
C ASN A 240 20.83 9.86 39.98
N ALA A 241 19.77 9.13 39.64
CA ALA A 241 19.63 8.55 38.32
C ALA A 241 19.42 9.73 37.39
N ALA A 242 20.50 10.10 36.70
CA ALA A 242 20.52 11.10 35.65
C ALA A 242 19.25 10.95 34.79
N ALA A 243 18.47 12.03 34.72
CA ALA A 243 17.41 12.18 33.75
C ALA A 243 18.05 12.17 32.35
N SER A 244 18.36 10.97 31.87
CA SER A 244 18.48 10.71 30.44
C SER A 244 17.18 11.20 29.85
N SER A 245 17.26 12.08 28.85
CA SER A 245 16.12 12.69 28.17
C SER A 245 15.13 11.61 27.72
N SER A 246 14.17 11.29 28.59
CA SER A 246 13.28 10.17 28.41
C SER A 246 12.40 10.44 27.19
N ILE A 247 12.47 9.53 26.22
CA ILE A 247 11.58 9.57 25.05
C ILE A 247 10.12 9.26 25.42
N GLY A 248 9.87 8.87 26.68
CA GLY A 248 8.57 8.52 27.22
C GLY A 248 8.27 7.02 27.11
N THR A 249 7.20 6.61 27.77
CA THR A 249 6.67 5.24 27.74
C THR A 249 5.49 5.16 26.81
N THR A 250 5.60 4.33 25.77
CA THR A 250 4.53 4.12 24.80
C THR A 250 3.54 3.10 25.32
N VAL A 251 2.25 3.42 25.29
CA VAL A 251 1.18 2.44 25.53
C VAL A 251 1.00 1.59 24.26
N PRO A 252 1.19 0.25 24.32
CA PRO A 252 0.98 -0.63 23.18
C PRO A 252 -0.46 -0.56 22.67
N VAL A 253 -0.65 -0.65 21.35
CA VAL A 253 -1.98 -0.76 20.72
C VAL A 253 -2.13 -2.07 19.93
N GLY A 254 -3.17 -2.84 20.27
CA GLY A 254 -3.47 -4.11 19.64
C GLY A 254 -2.48 -5.23 19.97
N ASP A 255 -2.83 -6.46 19.58
CA ASP A 255 -2.13 -7.68 19.99
C ASP A 255 -0.67 -7.73 19.53
N MET A 256 -0.38 -7.20 18.33
CA MET A 256 0.97 -7.22 17.77
C MET A 256 1.94 -6.36 18.58
N GLN A 257 1.54 -5.14 18.94
CA GLN A 257 2.37 -4.28 19.75
C GLN A 257 2.44 -4.75 21.19
N GLN A 258 1.34 -5.31 21.72
CA GLN A 258 1.33 -5.90 23.06
C GLN A 258 2.32 -7.06 23.15
N TRP A 259 2.30 -7.98 22.17
CA TRP A 259 3.30 -9.04 22.09
C TRP A 259 4.72 -8.49 21.96
N ALA A 260 4.92 -7.45 21.13
CA ALA A 260 6.24 -6.86 20.91
C ALA A 260 6.79 -6.24 22.21
N HIS A 261 5.94 -5.54 22.95
CA HIS A 261 6.24 -4.97 24.27
C HIS A 261 6.66 -6.05 25.26
N ASP A 262 5.81 -7.06 25.45
CA ASP A 262 6.03 -8.10 26.46
C ASP A 262 7.25 -8.95 26.13
N TYR A 263 7.44 -9.30 24.85
CA TYR A 263 8.62 -10.02 24.40
C TYR A 263 9.89 -9.20 24.64
N LEU A 264 9.88 -7.92 24.29
CA LEU A 264 11.05 -7.07 24.41
C LEU A 264 11.48 -6.91 25.88
N LEU A 265 10.53 -6.65 26.80
CA LEU A 265 10.82 -6.58 28.23
C LEU A 265 11.32 -7.91 28.80
N ALA A 266 10.69 -9.04 28.42
CA ALA A 266 11.11 -10.37 28.87
C ALA A 266 12.53 -10.74 28.41
N ASN A 267 13.03 -10.10 27.35
CA ASN A 267 14.36 -10.35 26.78
C ASN A 267 15.37 -9.24 27.09
N GLY A 268 15.13 -8.45 28.15
CA GLY A 268 16.08 -7.46 28.66
C GLY A 268 16.08 -6.11 27.94
N GLY A 269 15.09 -5.87 27.07
CA GLY A 269 14.80 -4.54 26.55
C GLY A 269 14.07 -3.67 27.57
N THR A 270 13.94 -2.38 27.26
CA THR A 270 13.34 -1.37 28.14
C THR A 270 12.08 -0.75 27.55
N GLU A 271 11.33 0.01 28.36
CA GLU A 271 10.21 0.83 27.87
C GLU A 271 10.63 1.82 26.77
N ALA A 272 11.84 2.39 26.89
CA ALA A 272 12.39 3.25 25.85
C ALA A 272 12.62 2.45 24.55
N ASP A 273 13.11 1.23 24.64
CA ASP A 273 13.35 0.35 23.48
C ASP A 273 12.05 -0.02 22.77
N PHE A 274 10.98 -0.22 23.53
CA PHE A 274 9.65 -0.39 22.96
C PHE A 274 9.14 0.90 22.30
N THR A 275 9.25 2.06 22.95
CA THR A 275 8.89 3.37 22.35
C THR A 275 9.64 3.61 21.03
N ALA A 276 10.95 3.35 21.00
CA ALA A 276 11.77 3.46 19.79
C ALA A 276 11.32 2.48 18.69
N THR A 277 10.98 1.24 19.06
CA THR A 277 10.43 0.23 18.14
C THR A 277 9.13 0.72 17.51
N VAL A 278 8.18 1.18 18.34
CA VAL A 278 6.88 1.69 17.87
C VAL A 278 7.06 2.85 16.92
N TYR A 279 7.93 3.79 17.26
CA TYR A 279 8.17 4.95 16.43
C TYR A 279 8.70 4.55 15.05
N ILE A 280 9.77 3.75 14.99
CA ILE A 280 10.38 3.33 13.72
C ILE A 280 9.37 2.54 12.87
N ILE A 281 8.80 1.46 13.41
CA ILE A 281 7.90 0.58 12.64
C ILE A 281 6.65 1.31 12.14
N SER A 282 6.12 2.27 12.91
CA SER A 282 4.98 3.08 12.47
C SER A 282 5.31 3.96 11.27
N HIS A 283 6.55 4.43 11.15
CA HIS A 283 6.99 5.23 10.01
C HIS A 283 7.39 4.36 8.81
N GLU A 284 7.99 3.20 9.05
CA GLU A 284 8.46 2.30 7.99
C GLU A 284 7.31 1.57 7.29
N SER A 285 6.35 1.03 8.05
CA SER A 285 5.32 0.14 7.52
C SER A 285 3.92 0.42 8.04
N GLY A 286 3.77 1.31 9.04
CA GLY A 286 2.49 1.51 9.72
C GLY A 286 2.02 0.23 10.40
N TRP A 287 2.95 -0.62 10.84
CA TRP A 287 2.70 -1.95 11.42
C TRP A 287 2.08 -2.98 10.45
N SER A 288 2.23 -2.80 9.14
CA SER A 288 1.82 -3.79 8.13
C SER A 288 2.93 -4.83 7.88
N VAL A 289 2.66 -6.08 8.27
CA VAL A 289 3.59 -7.24 8.13
C VAL A 289 3.94 -7.54 6.67
N THR A 290 3.06 -7.16 5.75
CA THR A 290 3.23 -7.38 4.31
C THR A 290 3.50 -6.08 3.55
N ALA A 291 3.88 -5.00 4.25
CA ALA A 291 4.25 -3.73 3.61
C ALA A 291 5.35 -3.98 2.59
N THR A 292 5.16 -3.51 1.35
CA THR A 292 6.08 -3.78 0.26
C THR A 292 6.32 -2.48 -0.52
N ASN A 293 7.54 -2.01 -0.54
CA ASN A 293 7.90 -0.87 -1.37
C ASN A 293 8.31 -1.37 -2.76
N ALA A 294 7.49 -1.19 -3.80
CA ALA A 294 7.82 -1.70 -5.13
C ALA A 294 9.05 -1.05 -5.77
N SER A 295 9.41 0.18 -5.36
CA SER A 295 10.58 0.86 -5.94
C SER A 295 11.90 0.28 -5.43
N SER A 296 11.96 -0.12 -4.17
CA SER A 296 13.18 -0.65 -3.54
C SER A 296 13.17 -2.16 -3.33
N GLY A 297 11.99 -2.79 -3.26
CA GLY A 297 11.81 -4.18 -2.81
C GLY A 297 11.89 -4.35 -1.29
N ALA A 298 11.89 -3.26 -0.53
CA ALA A 298 11.86 -3.31 0.93
C ALA A 298 10.56 -3.94 1.43
N TYR A 299 10.65 -4.80 2.45
CA TYR A 299 9.54 -5.66 2.87
C TYR A 299 9.34 -5.74 4.38
N GLY A 300 8.08 -5.83 4.78
CA GLY A 300 7.62 -6.14 6.13
C GLY A 300 7.70 -4.96 7.10
N LEU A 301 7.53 -5.26 8.38
CA LEU A 301 7.44 -4.28 9.46
C LEU A 301 8.62 -3.31 9.46
N ALA A 302 9.82 -3.86 9.31
CA ALA A 302 11.09 -3.17 9.34
C ALA A 302 11.53 -2.61 7.98
N GLN A 303 10.77 -2.87 6.90
CA GLN A 303 11.17 -2.54 5.53
C GLN A 303 12.57 -3.10 5.19
N ALA A 304 12.80 -4.39 5.48
CA ALA A 304 14.07 -5.06 5.25
C ALA A 304 14.41 -5.16 3.75
N LEU A 305 15.67 -4.91 3.39
CA LEU A 305 16.16 -4.95 2.00
C LEU A 305 17.39 -5.87 1.83
N PRO A 306 17.27 -7.01 1.13
CA PRO A 306 16.02 -7.67 0.74
C PRO A 306 15.29 -8.27 1.94
N GLY A 307 13.97 -8.43 1.83
CA GLY A 307 13.13 -9.02 2.88
C GLY A 307 13.57 -10.42 3.33
N SER A 308 14.16 -11.21 2.42
CA SER A 308 14.68 -12.55 2.69
C SER A 308 15.76 -12.61 3.78
N LYS A 309 16.38 -11.48 4.16
CA LYS A 309 17.27 -11.41 5.32
C LYS A 309 16.59 -11.85 6.62
N MET A 310 15.28 -11.67 6.73
CA MET A 310 14.50 -12.09 7.90
C MET A 310 14.39 -13.61 8.04
N ALA A 311 14.76 -14.38 7.00
CA ALA A 311 14.77 -15.84 7.04
C ALA A 311 15.73 -16.41 8.09
N SER A 312 16.72 -15.65 8.56
CA SER A 312 17.61 -16.08 9.65
C SER A 312 16.87 -16.29 10.98
N HIS A 313 15.67 -15.72 11.14
CA HIS A 313 14.89 -15.79 12.37
C HIS A 313 13.66 -16.70 12.25
N GLY A 314 13.35 -17.19 11.05
CA GLY A 314 12.23 -18.10 10.80
C GLY A 314 11.89 -18.22 9.31
N ALA A 315 11.53 -19.42 8.86
CA ALA A 315 11.12 -19.66 7.48
C ALA A 315 9.80 -18.96 7.11
N ASP A 316 9.00 -18.59 8.11
CA ASP A 316 7.73 -17.89 8.03
C ASP A 316 7.86 -16.35 8.04
N TRP A 317 9.07 -15.83 7.87
CA TRP A 317 9.40 -14.40 7.94
C TRP A 317 8.51 -13.50 7.08
N ALA A 318 7.97 -14.01 5.97
CA ALA A 318 7.14 -13.22 5.08
C ALA A 318 5.82 -12.79 5.76
N THR A 319 5.26 -13.63 6.63
CA THR A 319 3.91 -13.39 7.18
C THR A 319 3.85 -13.37 8.69
N ASN A 320 4.93 -13.75 9.38
CA ASN A 320 4.98 -13.78 10.83
C ASN A 320 5.63 -12.50 11.41
N TYR A 321 4.81 -11.66 12.04
CA TYR A 321 5.27 -10.43 12.71
C TYR A 321 6.32 -10.70 13.79
N GLN A 322 6.26 -11.83 14.49
CA GLN A 322 7.20 -12.17 15.54
C GLN A 322 8.59 -12.43 14.96
N THR A 323 8.65 -13.13 13.83
CA THR A 323 9.90 -13.39 13.10
C THR A 323 10.51 -12.07 12.61
N GLN A 324 9.70 -11.19 12.02
CA GLN A 324 10.15 -9.89 11.53
C GLN A 324 10.67 -8.98 12.65
N LEU A 325 9.98 -8.92 13.80
CA LEU A 325 10.38 -8.11 14.95
C LEU A 325 11.66 -8.63 15.61
N LYS A 326 11.80 -9.95 15.77
CA LYS A 326 13.05 -10.55 16.28
C LYS A 326 14.23 -10.22 15.39
N TRP A 327 14.07 -10.35 14.07
CA TRP A 327 15.10 -9.94 13.12
C TRP A 327 15.41 -8.44 13.21
N PHE A 328 14.38 -7.60 13.30
CA PHE A 328 14.53 -6.14 13.40
C PHE A 328 15.35 -5.73 14.62
N TRP A 329 15.06 -6.26 15.81
CA TRP A 329 15.82 -5.93 17.01
C TRP A 329 17.27 -6.38 16.93
N ASP A 330 17.54 -7.56 16.38
CA ASP A 330 18.91 -8.04 16.15
C ASP A 330 19.65 -7.20 15.09
N TYR A 331 18.96 -6.78 14.03
CA TYR A 331 19.50 -5.87 13.03
C TYR A 331 19.86 -4.52 13.65
N CYS A 332 18.97 -3.93 14.46
CA CYS A 332 19.23 -2.69 15.17
C CYS A 332 20.43 -2.82 16.10
N LYS A 333 20.52 -3.91 16.87
CA LYS A 333 21.66 -4.20 17.74
C LYS A 333 22.96 -4.33 16.96
N GLY A 334 22.96 -5.06 15.84
CA GLY A 334 24.16 -5.28 15.03
C GLY A 334 24.63 -4.03 14.28
N ARG A 335 23.69 -3.22 13.74
CA ARG A 335 24.00 -2.09 12.86
C ARG A 335 24.16 -0.76 13.59
N TYR A 336 23.41 -0.58 14.68
CA TYR A 336 23.31 0.67 15.45
C TYR A 336 23.74 0.52 16.90
N GLY A 337 24.15 -0.68 17.34
CA GLY A 337 24.49 -0.99 18.72
C GLY A 337 23.26 -1.25 19.59
N SER A 338 22.13 -0.59 19.31
CA SER A 338 20.85 -0.78 20.00
C SER A 338 19.69 -0.23 19.17
N ILE A 339 18.45 -0.53 19.60
CA ILE A 339 17.24 0.08 19.04
C ILE A 339 17.18 1.60 19.32
N GLN A 340 17.69 2.08 20.45
CA GLN A 340 17.87 3.52 20.70
C GLN A 340 18.83 4.17 19.71
N GLY A 341 19.93 3.47 19.38
CA GLY A 341 20.88 3.93 18.36
C GLY A 341 20.21 4.05 16.99
N ALA A 342 19.39 3.06 16.62
CA ALA A 342 18.61 3.08 15.40
C ALA A 342 17.61 4.23 15.37
N TYR A 343 16.90 4.48 16.48
CA TYR A 343 15.96 5.59 16.61
C TYR A 343 16.65 6.95 16.48
N THR A 344 17.77 7.15 17.18
CA THR A 344 18.55 8.39 17.08
C THR A 344 19.05 8.63 15.66
N PHE A 345 19.52 7.57 15.00
CA PHE A 345 19.92 7.63 13.60
C PHE A 345 18.74 7.98 12.69
N TRP A 346 17.59 7.35 12.91
CA TRP A 346 16.36 7.62 12.17
C TRP A 346 15.92 9.08 12.31
N GLN A 347 15.93 9.64 13.52
CA GLN A 347 15.54 11.04 13.73
C GLN A 347 16.39 12.03 12.93
N ALA A 348 17.67 11.72 12.70
CA ALA A 348 18.58 12.56 11.94
C ALA A 348 18.51 12.34 10.42
N ASN A 349 18.18 11.11 9.99
CA ASN A 349 18.34 10.70 8.59
C ASN A 349 17.02 10.37 7.87
N HIS A 350 15.96 10.10 8.63
CA HIS A 350 14.67 9.58 8.16
C HIS A 350 14.78 8.22 7.45
N TRP A 351 15.76 7.41 7.87
CA TRP A 351 15.97 5.99 7.54
C TRP A 351 16.86 5.35 8.60
N TYR A 352 16.96 4.02 8.62
CA TYR A 352 17.84 3.23 9.48
C TYR A 352 18.19 1.89 8.77
#